data_AF-A0A6I5ZTI5-F1
#
_entry.id   AF-A0A6I5ZTI5-F1
#
_cell.length_a   1.000
_cell.length_b   1.000
_cell.length_c   1.000
_cell.angle_alpha   90.00
_cell.angle_beta   90.00
_cell.angle_gamma   90.00
#
_symmetry.space_group_name_H-M   'P 1'
#
loop_
_entity.id
_entity.type
_entity.pdbx_description
1 polymer ?
#
loop_
_entity_poly.entity_id
_entity_poly.type
_entity_poly.pdbx_seq_one_letter_code
_entity_poly.pdbx_strand_id
1 'polypeptide(L)'
;MEKQETRLFKSYKSLFHIRFKIHNIGDRTLPRGLSLETLAMFAVLYLPLWPLGRLLYPAHPWIGAIIAAGAAAGLLSQSDPQGKFLPLFILGLVEYVARPKTTDYSGRAIARRRRQRLEWEVMEVDDK
;
A
#
# COMPACT_ATOMS: atom_id res chain seq x y z
N MET A 1 -15.91 30.13 -30.44
CA MET A 1 -16.32 29.59 -29.13
C MET A 1 -15.27 28.58 -28.71
N GLU A 2 -14.43 28.98 -27.76
CA GLU A 2 -13.28 28.22 -27.28
C GLU A 2 -13.78 27.08 -26.37
N LYS A 3 -13.37 25.84 -26.63
CA LYS A 3 -13.71 24.69 -25.78
C LYS A 3 -12.91 24.83 -24.49
N GLN A 4 -13.56 25.22 -23.39
CA GLN A 4 -12.98 25.15 -22.06
C GLN A 4 -12.74 23.67 -21.71
N GLU A 5 -11.47 23.24 -21.77
CA GLU A 5 -11.06 21.95 -21.22
C GLU A 5 -11.21 22.00 -19.70
N THR A 6 -12.21 21.30 -19.17
CA THR A 6 -12.39 21.13 -17.74
C THR A 6 -11.25 20.27 -17.19
N ARG A 7 -10.19 20.92 -16.70
CA ARG A 7 -9.14 20.27 -15.91
C ARG A 7 -9.77 19.74 -14.63
N LEU A 8 -10.08 18.44 -14.60
CA LEU A 8 -10.46 17.71 -13.40
C LEU A 8 -9.26 17.68 -12.43
N PHE A 9 -9.21 18.65 -11.52
CA PHE A 9 -8.30 18.59 -10.39
C PHE A 9 -8.67 17.38 -9.54
N LYS A 10 -7.78 16.38 -9.50
CA LYS A 10 -7.88 15.24 -8.58
C LYS A 10 -7.67 15.77 -7.16
N SER A 11 -8.77 16.18 -6.52
CA SER A 11 -8.79 16.51 -5.10
C SER A 11 -8.11 15.37 -4.30
N TYR A 12 -7.28 15.76 -3.34
CA TYR A 12 -6.52 14.89 -2.43
C TYR A 12 -7.49 14.02 -1.59
N LYS A 13 -8.07 13.00 -2.21
CA LYS A 13 -9.01 12.04 -1.61
C LYS A 13 -8.40 11.25 -0.43
N SER A 14 -7.10 11.41 -0.20
CA SER A 14 -6.30 10.72 0.82
C SER A 14 -6.39 11.35 2.23
N LEU A 15 -7.05 12.49 2.41
CA LEU A 15 -7.06 13.18 3.71
C LEU A 15 -8.00 12.56 4.75
N PHE A 16 -8.99 11.77 4.35
CA PHE A 16 -9.96 11.16 5.27
C PHE A 16 -9.81 9.63 5.26
N HIS A 17 -8.89 9.13 6.08
CA HIS A 17 -8.70 7.69 6.27
C HIS A 17 -9.49 7.20 7.49
N ILE A 18 -10.64 6.58 7.24
CA ILE A 18 -11.50 6.03 8.32
C ILE A 18 -10.86 4.72 8.83
N ARG A 19 -10.17 4.80 9.96
CA ARG A 19 -9.55 3.63 10.62
C ARG A 19 -10.57 2.89 11.48
N PHE A 20 -11.24 1.90 10.89
CA PHE A 20 -12.14 1.02 11.64
C PHE A 20 -11.35 0.17 12.65
N LYS A 21 -11.78 0.22 13.92
CA LYS A 21 -11.19 -0.55 15.03
C LYS A 21 -12.26 -1.32 15.79
N ILE A 22 -12.03 -2.60 15.99
CA ILE A 22 -12.84 -3.48 16.81
C ILE A 22 -12.37 -3.33 18.26
N HIS A 23 -13.25 -2.88 19.14
CA HIS A 23 -12.95 -2.70 20.56
C HIS A 23 -13.52 -3.83 21.43
N ASN A 24 -14.57 -4.52 20.96
CA ASN A 24 -15.24 -5.59 21.69
C ASN A 24 -15.38 -6.82 20.80
N ILE A 25 -15.16 -8.01 21.39
CA ILE A 25 -15.47 -9.30 20.77
C ILE A 25 -16.39 -10.04 21.74
N GLY A 26 -17.67 -10.15 21.39
CA GLY A 26 -18.71 -10.62 22.32
C GLY A 26 -18.82 -9.72 23.54
N ASP A 27 -18.79 -10.32 24.74
CA ASP A 27 -18.90 -9.61 26.02
C ASP A 27 -17.55 -9.10 26.57
N ARG A 28 -16.43 -9.35 25.87
CA ARG A 28 -15.10 -8.92 26.32
C ARG A 28 -14.63 -7.68 25.54
N THR A 29 -14.28 -6.65 26.30
CA THR A 29 -13.55 -5.49 25.81
C THR A 29 -12.09 -5.88 25.60
N LEU A 30 -11.56 -5.56 24.43
CA LEU A 30 -10.15 -5.76 24.13
C LEU A 30 -9.33 -4.66 24.83
N PRO A 31 -8.16 -4.99 25.42
CA PRO A 31 -7.28 -3.99 26.03
C PRO A 31 -6.73 -2.99 25.00
N ARG A 32 -6.75 -3.35 23.71
CA ARG A 32 -6.37 -2.48 22.60
C ARG A 32 -7.29 -2.74 21.42
N GLY A 33 -7.77 -1.67 20.79
CA GLY A 33 -8.63 -1.78 19.60
C GLY A 33 -7.87 -2.42 18.43
N LEU A 34 -8.42 -3.49 17.89
CA LEU A 34 -7.85 -4.23 16.76
C LEU A 34 -8.32 -3.58 15.47
N SER A 35 -7.41 -3.01 14.68
CA SER A 35 -7.80 -2.37 13.42
C SER A 35 -8.16 -3.42 12.36
N LEU A 36 -9.12 -3.08 11.51
CA LEU A 36 -9.49 -3.93 10.38
C LEU A 36 -8.30 -4.12 9.41
N GLU A 37 -7.44 -3.10 9.33
CA GLU A 37 -6.18 -3.13 8.60
C GLU A 37 -5.23 -4.19 9.11
N THR A 38 -5.03 -4.28 10.43
CA THR A 38 -4.15 -5.29 11.03
C THR A 38 -4.68 -6.69 10.79
N LEU A 39 -6.00 -6.89 10.82
CA LEU A 39 -6.63 -8.18 10.48
C LEU A 39 -6.43 -8.55 9.01
N ALA A 40 -6.66 -7.60 8.09
CA ALA A 40 -6.44 -7.83 6.67
C ALA A 40 -4.96 -8.13 6.37
N MET A 41 -4.04 -7.37 6.99
CA MET A 41 -2.61 -7.59 6.90
C MET A 41 -2.19 -8.95 7.44
N PHE A 42 -2.74 -9.37 8.57
CA PHE A 42 -2.50 -10.70 9.12
C PHE A 42 -2.89 -11.79 8.11
N ALA A 43 -4.07 -11.70 7.50
CA ALA A 43 -4.53 -12.67 6.51
C ALA A 43 -3.63 -12.71 5.27
N VAL A 44 -3.19 -11.54 4.78
CA VAL A 44 -2.25 -11.43 3.64
C VAL A 44 -0.89 -12.01 3.97
N LEU A 45 -0.39 -11.80 5.18
CA LEU A 45 0.95 -12.22 5.60
C LEU A 45 1.02 -13.68 6.07
N TYR A 46 -0.10 -14.29 6.44
CA TYR A 46 -0.13 -15.65 6.97
C TYR A 46 0.45 -16.69 6.00
N LEU A 47 0.02 -16.64 4.73
CA LEU A 47 0.50 -17.54 3.68
C LEU A 47 2.01 -17.39 3.41
N PRO A 48 2.55 -16.19 3.10
CA PRO A 48 3.97 -16.02 2.83
C PRO A 48 4.87 -16.30 4.05
N LEU A 49 4.36 -16.12 5.27
CA LEU A 49 5.10 -16.42 6.51
C LEU A 49 4.89 -17.85 7.03
N TRP A 50 4.07 -18.67 6.37
CA TRP A 50 3.86 -20.06 6.75
C TRP A 50 5.16 -20.88 6.91
N PRO A 51 6.17 -20.74 6.03
CA PRO A 51 7.44 -21.46 6.18
C PRO A 51 8.19 -21.12 7.48
N LEU A 52 8.09 -19.87 7.96
CA LEU A 52 8.67 -19.45 9.23
C LEU A 52 8.02 -20.15 10.42
N GLY A 53 6.74 -20.53 10.30
CA GLY A 53 6.05 -21.30 11.33
C GLY A 53 6.70 -22.64 11.62
N ARG A 54 7.20 -23.34 10.58
CA ARG A 54 7.95 -24.60 10.74
C ARG A 54 9.29 -24.40 11.44
N LEU A 55 9.92 -23.23 11.27
CA LEU A 55 11.20 -22.91 11.91
C LEU A 55 11.02 -22.58 13.39
N LEU A 56 10.00 -21.78 13.71
CA LEU A 56 9.77 -21.27 15.07
C LEU A 56 9.09 -22.30 15.98
N TYR A 57 8.15 -23.09 15.43
CA TYR A 57 7.37 -24.04 16.21
C TYR A 57 7.10 -25.32 15.42
N PRO A 58 8.11 -26.21 15.25
CA PRO A 58 8.02 -27.36 14.35
C PRO A 58 6.92 -28.36 14.73
N ALA A 59 6.56 -28.48 16.01
CA ALA A 59 5.49 -29.37 16.47
C ALA A 59 4.10 -28.92 15.98
N HIS A 60 3.86 -27.62 15.94
CA HIS A 60 2.61 -27.00 15.48
C HIS A 60 2.93 -25.81 14.59
N PRO A 61 3.31 -26.05 13.32
CA PRO A 61 3.81 -25.00 12.44
C PRO A 61 2.76 -23.92 12.15
N TRP A 62 1.48 -24.27 12.25
CA TRP A 62 0.38 -23.32 12.14
C TRP A 62 0.34 -22.30 13.28
N ILE A 63 0.65 -22.70 14.51
CA ILE A 63 0.76 -21.79 15.66
C ILE A 63 1.94 -20.83 15.43
N GLY A 64 3.09 -21.37 15.02
CA GLY A 64 4.26 -20.57 14.68
C GLY A 64 3.96 -19.54 13.59
N ALA A 65 3.21 -19.92 12.56
CA ALA A 65 2.79 -19.03 11.48
C ALA A 65 1.81 -17.94 11.97
N ILE A 66 0.86 -18.28 12.85
CA ILE A 66 -0.04 -17.29 13.47
C ILE A 66 0.76 -16.27 14.27
N ILE A 67 1.72 -16.71 15.09
CA ILE A 67 2.55 -15.82 15.90
C ILE A 67 3.39 -14.91 15.00
N ALA A 68 4.05 -15.48 14.00
CA ALA A 68 4.88 -14.72 13.06
C ALA A 68 4.06 -13.69 12.26
N ALA A 69 2.92 -14.09 11.70
CA ALA A 69 2.05 -13.21 10.94
C ALA A 69 1.39 -12.14 11.82
N GLY A 70 1.00 -12.48 13.05
CA GLY A 70 0.43 -11.55 14.01
C GLY A 70 1.45 -10.48 14.44
N ALA A 71 2.68 -10.91 14.75
CA ALA A 71 3.77 -10.00 15.07
C ALA A 71 4.12 -9.08 13.89
N ALA A 72 4.26 -9.64 12.69
CA ALA A 72 4.56 -8.86 11.48
C ALA A 72 3.45 -7.86 11.15
N ALA A 73 2.18 -8.27 11.20
CA ALA A 73 1.03 -7.38 10.97
C ALA A 73 0.94 -6.28 12.04
N GLY A 74 1.25 -6.62 13.30
CA GLY A 74 1.30 -5.65 14.40
C GLY A 74 2.40 -4.60 14.19
N LEU A 75 3.61 -5.02 13.81
CA LEU A 75 4.72 -4.11 13.49
C LEU A 75 4.40 -3.24 12.28
N LEU A 76 3.88 -3.82 11.20
CA LEU A 76 3.55 -3.07 9.99
C LEU A 76 2.39 -2.10 10.21
N SER A 77 1.46 -2.39 11.12
CA SER A 77 0.39 -1.45 11.47
C SER A 77 0.88 -0.18 12.18
N GLN A 78 2.13 -0.17 12.66
CA GLN A 78 2.78 1.02 13.24
C GLN A 78 3.48 1.87 12.19
N SER A 79 3.87 1.29 11.04
CA SER A 79 4.34 2.08 9.89
C SER A 79 3.18 2.89 9.31
N ASP A 80 3.44 4.16 8.98
CA ASP A 80 2.46 5.05 8.36
C ASP A 80 2.64 5.07 6.83
N PRO A 81 1.83 4.31 6.07
CA PRO A 81 1.89 4.30 4.60
C PRO A 81 1.22 5.55 3.99
N GLN A 82 1.62 6.75 4.42
CA GLN A 82 1.10 8.03 3.93
C GLN A 82 -0.45 8.10 3.92
N GLY A 83 -1.13 7.49 4.90
CA GLY A 83 -2.58 7.43 4.97
C GLY A 83 -3.29 6.49 3.97
N LYS A 84 -2.57 5.59 3.27
CA LYS A 84 -3.17 4.53 2.45
C LYS A 84 -3.51 3.29 3.27
N PHE A 85 -4.53 2.55 2.85
CA PHE A 85 -4.79 1.21 3.40
C PHE A 85 -3.57 0.30 3.14
N LEU A 86 -2.92 -0.16 4.21
CA LEU A 86 -1.61 -0.81 4.15
C LEU A 86 -1.54 -2.02 3.18
N PRO A 87 -2.56 -2.92 3.10
CA PRO A 87 -2.57 -3.96 2.07
C PRO A 87 -2.53 -3.43 0.64
N LEU A 88 -3.25 -2.36 0.33
CA LEU A 88 -3.24 -1.74 -1.01
C LEU A 88 -1.90 -1.06 -1.31
N PHE A 89 -1.25 -0.49 -0.29
CA PHE A 89 0.10 0.05 -0.43
C PHE A 89 1.10 -1.06 -0.81
N ILE A 90 1.06 -2.20 -0.12
CA ILE A 90 1.94 -3.33 -0.43
C ILE A 90 1.65 -3.88 -1.82
N LEU A 91 0.37 -4.01 -2.20
CA LEU A 91 0.00 -4.45 -3.54
C LEU A 91 0.56 -3.49 -4.61
N GLY A 92 0.40 -2.18 -4.42
CA GLY A 92 0.98 -1.18 -5.32
C GLY A 92 2.52 -1.22 -5.37
N LEU A 93 3.18 -1.54 -4.25
CA LEU A 93 4.63 -1.73 -4.20
C LEU A 93 5.06 -2.97 -4.97
N VAL A 94 4.35 -4.09 -4.79
CA VAL A 94 4.60 -5.34 -5.52
C VAL A 94 4.38 -5.13 -7.01
N GLU A 95 3.28 -4.47 -7.39
CA GLU A 95 3.02 -4.08 -8.79
C GLU A 95 4.15 -3.21 -9.33
N TYR A 96 4.62 -2.22 -8.58
CA TYR A 96 5.73 -1.36 -9.00
C TYR A 96 7.03 -2.14 -9.21
N VAL A 97 7.36 -3.08 -8.31
CA VAL A 97 8.58 -3.91 -8.40
C VAL A 97 8.47 -4.94 -9.53
N ALA A 98 7.31 -5.56 -9.70
CA ALA A 98 7.04 -6.54 -10.74
C ALA A 98 6.83 -5.89 -12.12
N ARG A 99 6.53 -4.57 -12.17
CA ARG A 99 6.33 -3.86 -13.43
C ARG A 99 7.63 -3.92 -14.24
N PRO A 100 7.58 -4.40 -15.48
CA PRO A 100 8.75 -4.33 -16.34
C PRO A 100 9.15 -2.87 -16.51
N LYS A 101 10.40 -2.53 -16.13
CA LYS A 101 10.99 -1.17 -16.24
C LYS A 101 11.02 -0.62 -17.68
N THR A 102 10.63 -1.46 -18.63
CA THR A 102 10.42 -1.14 -20.04
C THR A 102 8.97 -0.79 -20.34
N THR A 103 8.11 -0.51 -19.36
CA THR A 103 6.72 -0.06 -19.57
C THR A 103 6.46 1.31 -18.95
N ASP A 104 5.75 2.17 -19.67
CA ASP A 104 5.41 3.52 -19.22
C ASP A 104 4.33 3.48 -18.12
N TYR A 105 3.98 4.63 -17.55
CA TYR A 105 2.93 4.71 -16.53
C TYR A 105 1.55 4.26 -17.03
N SER A 106 1.31 4.23 -18.35
CA SER A 106 0.08 3.73 -18.98
C SER A 106 0.09 2.23 -19.30
N GLY A 107 1.18 1.51 -18.98
CA GLY A 107 1.31 0.06 -19.18
C GLY A 107 1.77 -0.33 -20.58
N ARG A 108 2.21 0.62 -21.40
CA ARG A 108 2.71 0.38 -22.76
C ARG A 108 4.20 0.17 -22.74
N ALA A 109 4.72 -0.70 -23.61
CA ALA A 109 6.17 -0.85 -23.77
C ALA A 109 6.81 0.49 -24.16
N ILE A 110 7.78 0.96 -23.38
CA ILE A 110 8.65 2.09 -23.68
C ILE A 110 9.48 1.68 -24.89
N ALA A 111 9.06 2.14 -26.06
CA ALA A 111 9.90 2.07 -27.24
C ALA A 111 11.24 2.71 -26.89
N ARG A 112 12.35 2.05 -27.24
CA ARG A 112 13.73 2.53 -27.04
C ARG A 112 13.98 3.75 -27.96
N ARG A 113 13.24 4.83 -27.79
CA ARG A 113 13.42 6.06 -28.54
C ARG A 113 14.71 6.72 -28.03
N ARG A 114 15.59 6.98 -28.99
CA ARG A 114 16.82 7.78 -28.88
C ARG A 114 16.58 8.98 -27.96
N ARG A 115 17.51 9.24 -27.04
CA ARG A 115 17.62 10.44 -26.19
C ARG A 115 16.87 11.63 -26.82
N GLN A 116 15.63 11.85 -26.42
CA GLN A 116 15.00 13.15 -26.68
C GLN A 116 15.60 14.09 -25.65
N ARG A 117 16.26 15.14 -26.13
CA ARG A 117 16.63 16.27 -25.29
C ARG A 117 15.33 16.81 -24.70
N LEU A 118 15.17 16.67 -23.39
CA LEU A 118 14.17 17.42 -22.66
C LEU A 118 14.63 18.88 -22.68
N GLU A 119 14.05 19.66 -23.57
CA GLU A 119 14.13 21.12 -23.51
C GLU A 119 13.16 21.57 -22.43
N TRP A 120 13.73 21.97 -21.30
CA TRP A 120 12.97 22.60 -20.23
C TRP A 120 12.89 24.10 -20.57
N GLU A 121 11.80 24.52 -21.19
CA GLU A 121 11.45 25.93 -21.23
C GLU A 121 10.87 26.30 -19.86
N VAL A 122 11.60 27.14 -19.12
CA VAL A 122 11.08 27.78 -17.92
C VAL A 122 10.01 28.76 -18.40
N MET A 123 8.76 28.52 -18.04
CA MET A 123 7.74 29.55 -18.20
C MET A 123 8.03 30.65 -17.18
N GLU A 124 8.56 31.78 -17.66
CA GLU A 124 8.65 33.00 -16.88
C GLU A 124 7.24 33.39 -16.44
N VAL A 125 7.07 33.57 -15.13
CA VAL A 125 5.85 34.12 -14.56
C VAL A 125 5.96 35.63 -14.71
N ASP A 126 5.16 36.20 -15.61
CA ASP A 126 5.04 37.64 -15.78
C ASP A 126 4.29 38.22 -14.57
N ASP A 127 5.01 38.96 -13.72
CA ASP A 127 4.41 39.76 -12.64
C ASP A 127 3.74 41.00 -13.26
N LYS A 128 2.41 40.95 -13.42
CA LYS A 128 1.56 42.12 -13.64
C LYS A 128 0.47 42.22 -12.59
#